data_AF-C9Y6A1-F1
#
_entry.id   AF-C9Y6A1-F1
#
_cell.length_a   1.000
_cell.length_b   1.000
_cell.length_c   1.000
_cell.angle_alpha   90.00
_cell.angle_beta   90.00
_cell.angle_gamma   90.00
#
_symmetry.space_group_name_H-M   'P 1'
#
loop_
_entity.id
_entity.type
_entity.pdbx_description
1 polymer ?
#
loop_
_entity_poly.entity_id
_entity_poly.type
_entity_poly.pdbx_seq_one_letter_code
_entity_poly.pdbx_strand_id
1 'polypeptide(L)'
;MAADIPPFFDRRRVLAMAGAIAGGLWLPDGARAQPRLVSDPFAMGVASGSPRHDSVVLWTRLVQLQAADTAAWGSSPVAVRWEVAHDEGFQRMVQTGSVNAVPELAHSVHVEV
;
A
#
# COMPACT_ATOMS: atom_id res chain seq x y z
N MET A 1 -45.40 32.71 13.10
CA MET A 1 -45.21 32.18 11.73
C MET A 1 -43.78 31.66 11.65
N ALA A 2 -43.64 30.35 11.45
CA ALA A 2 -42.43 29.55 11.18
C ALA A 2 -41.19 29.74 12.09
N ALA A 3 -41.01 28.82 13.04
CA ALA A 3 -39.69 28.48 13.55
C ALA A 3 -39.21 27.24 12.78
N ASP A 4 -38.15 27.42 12.00
CA ASP A 4 -37.52 26.40 11.17
C ASP A 4 -36.77 25.41 12.08
N ILE A 5 -37.24 24.16 12.15
CA ILE A 5 -36.70 23.12 13.02
C ILE A 5 -35.63 22.35 12.22
N PRO A 6 -34.38 22.20 12.72
CA PRO A 6 -33.34 21.52 11.95
C PRO A 6 -33.72 20.05 11.70
N PRO A 7 -33.42 19.48 10.51
CA PRO A 7 -33.88 18.15 10.15
C PRO A 7 -33.22 17.09 11.05
N PHE A 8 -34.03 16.51 11.92
CA PHE A 8 -33.68 15.36 12.75
C PHE A 8 -33.28 14.15 11.88
N PHE A 9 -32.31 13.37 12.37
CA PHE A 9 -31.79 12.15 11.75
C PHE A 9 -32.88 11.24 11.16
N ASP A 10 -32.92 11.11 9.83
CA ASP A 10 -33.81 10.20 9.12
C ASP A 10 -33.44 8.73 9.41
N ARG A 11 -34.42 7.91 9.81
CA ARG A 11 -34.26 6.47 10.06
C ARG A 11 -33.61 5.75 8.87
N ARG A 12 -33.93 6.18 7.65
CA ARG A 12 -33.35 5.61 6.42
C ARG A 12 -31.85 5.87 6.33
N ARG A 13 -31.38 7.05 6.73
CA ARG A 13 -29.94 7.37 6.80
C ARG A 13 -29.25 6.57 7.89
N VAL A 14 -29.89 6.39 9.05
CA VAL A 14 -29.34 5.58 10.15
C VAL A 14 -29.17 4.13 9.72
N LEU A 15 -30.17 3.54 9.07
CA LEU A 15 -30.10 2.16 8.56
C LEU A 15 -29.06 2.00 7.44
N ALA A 16 -28.98 2.97 6.52
CA ALA A 16 -27.96 2.96 5.47
C ALA A 16 -26.53 3.01 6.06
N MET A 17 -26.31 3.86 7.07
CA MET A 17 -25.01 4.00 7.73
C MET A 17 -24.66 2.77 8.58
N ALA A 18 -25.63 2.18 9.29
CA ALA A 18 -25.44 0.93 10.03
C ALA A 18 -25.09 -0.25 9.09
N GLY A 19 -25.75 -0.36 7.94
CA GLY A 19 -25.41 -1.33 6.91
C GLY A 19 -24.00 -1.14 6.33
N ALA A 20 -23.59 0.12 6.10
CA ALA A 20 -22.24 0.44 5.64
C ALA A 20 -21.15 0.08 6.67
N ILE A 21 -21.39 0.34 7.96
CA ILE A 21 -20.46 -0.03 9.04
C ILE A 21 -20.36 -1.55 9.19
N ALA A 22 -21.49 -2.27 9.15
CA ALA A 22 -21.51 -3.73 9.23
C ALA A 22 -20.79 -4.38 8.04
N GLY A 23 -21.02 -3.88 6.82
CA GLY A 23 -20.27 -4.31 5.64
C GLY A 23 -18.78 -3.95 5.71
N GLY A 24 -18.48 -2.82 6.35
CA GLY A 24 -17.14 -2.28 6.68
C GLY A 24 -16.19 -3.29 7.32
N LEU A 25 -16.72 -4.17 8.18
CA LEU A 25 -15.94 -5.11 8.96
C LEU A 25 -15.42 -6.31 8.17
N TRP A 26 -16.04 -6.60 7.01
CA TRP A 26 -15.71 -7.77 6.18
C TRP A 26 -15.03 -7.40 4.86
N LEU A 27 -14.55 -6.16 4.72
CA LEU A 27 -13.82 -5.80 3.51
C LEU A 27 -12.47 -6.53 3.44
N PRO A 28 -12.12 -7.10 2.28
CA PRO A 28 -10.79 -7.65 2.06
C PRO A 28 -9.75 -6.51 2.09
N ASP A 29 -8.50 -6.83 2.41
CA ASP A 29 -7.42 -5.83 2.49
C ASP A 29 -7.25 -5.00 1.21
N GLY A 30 -7.55 -5.59 0.05
CA GLY A 30 -7.53 -4.90 -1.24
C GLY A 30 -8.60 -3.83 -1.44
N ALA A 31 -9.61 -3.75 -0.56
CA ALA A 31 -10.66 -2.73 -0.65
C ALA A 31 -10.33 -1.45 0.16
N ARG A 32 -9.17 -1.40 0.81
CA ARG A 32 -8.64 -0.16 1.39
C ARG A 32 -8.19 0.79 0.27
N ALA A 33 -8.47 2.08 0.44
CA ALA A 33 -7.99 3.11 -0.48
C ALA A 33 -6.45 3.09 -0.50
N GLN A 34 -5.86 2.89 -1.68
CA GLN A 34 -4.42 2.97 -1.85
C GLN A 34 -3.97 4.44 -1.84
N PRO A 35 -2.81 4.75 -1.25
CA PRO A 35 -2.24 6.09 -1.37
C PRO A 35 -2.08 6.44 -2.85
N ARG A 36 -2.51 7.65 -3.22
CA ARG A 36 -2.42 8.10 -4.60
C ARG A 36 -0.96 8.33 -4.95
N LEU A 37 -0.42 7.49 -5.83
CA LEU A 37 0.91 7.68 -6.41
C LEU A 37 0.87 8.89 -7.33
N VAL A 38 1.68 9.89 -7.03
CA VAL A 38 1.77 11.12 -7.84
C VAL A 38 2.94 11.07 -8.83
N SER A 39 3.87 10.12 -8.63
CA SER A 39 4.98 9.78 -9.50
C SER A 39 5.27 8.29 -9.42
N ASP A 40 6.14 7.78 -10.30
CA ASP A 40 6.69 6.43 -10.15
C ASP A 40 7.43 6.30 -8.81
N PRO A 41 6.98 5.40 -7.91
CA PRO A 41 7.62 5.21 -6.62
C PRO A 41 9.00 4.56 -6.72
N PHE A 42 9.32 3.90 -7.84
CA PHE A 42 10.57 3.16 -8.06
C PHE A 42 11.59 3.96 -8.88
N ALA A 43 11.60 5.28 -8.77
CA ALA A 43 12.54 6.15 -9.49
C ALA A 43 14.03 5.84 -9.20
N MET A 44 14.34 5.18 -8.08
CA MET A 44 15.68 4.69 -7.73
C MET A 44 16.01 3.32 -8.34
N GLY A 45 15.07 2.72 -9.06
CA GLY A 45 15.17 1.38 -9.61
C GLY A 45 15.03 0.27 -8.56
N VAL A 46 15.43 -0.93 -8.99
CA VAL A 46 15.46 -2.16 -8.21
C VAL A 46 16.86 -2.78 -8.34
N ALA A 47 17.27 -3.54 -7.35
CA ALA A 47 18.54 -4.24 -7.35
C ALA A 47 18.41 -5.62 -6.71
N SER A 48 19.37 -6.49 -6.98
CA SER A 48 19.55 -7.75 -6.26
C SER A 48 21.01 -7.91 -5.82
N GLY A 49 21.25 -8.70 -4.77
CA GLY A 49 22.60 -8.88 -4.24
C GLY A 49 22.69 -9.93 -3.13
N SER A 50 23.89 -10.07 -2.55
CA SER A 50 24.20 -11.02 -1.47
C SER A 50 23.72 -12.47 -1.74
N PRO A 51 24.01 -13.07 -2.92
CA PRO A 51 23.52 -14.39 -3.24
C PRO A 51 24.12 -15.47 -2.33
N ARG A 52 23.28 -16.44 -1.95
CA ARG A 52 23.66 -17.74 -1.36
C ARG A 52 23.38 -18.84 -2.37
N HIS A 53 23.62 -20.09 -1.99
CA HIS A 53 23.36 -21.25 -2.84
C HIS A 53 21.88 -21.44 -3.21
N ASP A 54 20.99 -20.87 -2.42
CA ASP A 54 19.55 -21.05 -2.45
C ASP A 54 18.77 -19.73 -2.27
N SER A 55 19.46 -18.60 -2.06
CA SER A 55 18.80 -17.31 -1.83
C SER A 55 19.49 -16.12 -2.48
N VAL A 56 18.75 -15.02 -2.61
CA VAL A 56 19.28 -13.71 -2.99
C VAL A 56 18.50 -12.61 -2.27
N VAL A 57 19.12 -11.46 -2.04
CA VAL A 57 18.43 -10.28 -1.51
C VAL A 57 17.90 -9.45 -2.67
N LEU A 58 16.61 -9.11 -2.62
CA LEU A 58 15.97 -8.10 -3.46
C LEU A 58 15.92 -6.77 -2.72
N TRP A 59 16.24 -5.68 -3.42
CA TRP A 59 16.26 -4.33 -2.87
C TRP A 59 15.54 -3.32 -3.75
N THR A 60 14.84 -2.39 -3.12
CA THR A 60 14.42 -1.12 -3.72
C THR A 60 14.20 -0.06 -2.65
N ARG A 61 14.05 1.19 -3.06
CA ARG A 61 13.64 2.29 -2.18
C ARG A 61 12.55 3.12 -2.83
N LEU A 62 11.45 3.28 -2.11
CA LEU A 62 10.35 4.10 -2.57
C LEU A 62 10.72 5.58 -2.44
N VAL A 63 10.46 6.37 -3.49
CA VAL A 63 10.71 7.82 -3.53
C VAL A 63 9.48 8.56 -4.02
N GLN A 64 9.20 9.73 -3.44
CA GLN A 64 8.13 10.61 -3.88
C GLN A 64 8.74 11.93 -4.39
N LEU A 65 8.80 12.07 -5.72
CA LEU A 65 9.61 13.09 -6.39
C LEU A 65 9.04 14.53 -6.31
N GLN A 66 7.78 14.69 -5.91
CA GLN A 66 7.06 15.97 -5.95
C GLN A 66 7.05 16.73 -4.61
N ALA A 67 7.50 16.13 -3.53
CA ALA A 67 7.80 16.87 -2.33
C ALA A 67 9.23 17.41 -2.44
N ALA A 68 9.46 18.62 -1.90
CA ALA A 68 10.79 19.22 -1.85
C ALA A 68 11.85 18.29 -1.19
N ASP A 69 11.41 17.25 -0.48
CA ASP A 69 12.21 16.16 0.04
C ASP A 69 11.84 14.84 -0.67
N THR A 70 12.85 14.11 -1.14
CA THR A 70 12.75 12.71 -1.64
C THR A 70 12.27 11.70 -0.57
N ALA A 71 11.79 12.17 0.58
CA ALA A 71 11.41 11.42 1.77
C ALA A 71 9.88 11.35 2.01
N ALA A 72 9.04 11.91 1.14
CA ALA A 72 7.68 12.28 1.53
C ALA A 72 6.60 11.19 1.47
N TRP A 73 6.92 9.91 1.70
CA TRP A 73 5.90 8.89 1.98
C TRP A 73 5.18 9.07 3.33
N GLY A 74 5.59 10.09 4.09
CA GLY A 74 5.08 10.39 5.41
C GLY A 74 5.60 9.39 6.45
N SER A 75 4.94 9.34 7.60
CA SER A 75 5.31 8.47 8.73
C SER A 75 4.60 7.11 8.72
N SER A 76 3.90 6.77 7.64
CA SER A 76 3.17 5.50 7.53
C SER A 76 3.99 4.45 6.78
N PRO A 77 3.95 3.18 7.22
CA PRO A 77 4.47 2.07 6.43
C PRO A 77 3.71 1.92 5.10
N VAL A 78 4.43 1.53 4.05
CA VAL A 78 3.86 1.25 2.73
C VAL A 78 4.05 -0.22 2.41
N ALA A 79 2.96 -0.96 2.21
CA ALA A 79 3.03 -2.35 1.81
C ALA A 79 3.51 -2.48 0.36
N VAL A 80 4.54 -3.29 0.12
CA VAL A 80 5.14 -3.56 -1.18
C VAL A 80 5.06 -5.06 -1.45
N ARG A 81 4.35 -5.42 -2.52
CA ARG A 81 4.34 -6.79 -3.04
C ARG A 81 5.62 -7.03 -3.84
N TRP A 82 6.19 -8.22 -3.69
CA TRP A 82 7.35 -8.67 -4.44
C TRP A 82 7.11 -10.07 -5.01
N GLU A 83 7.80 -10.35 -6.10
CA GLU A 83 7.58 -11.51 -6.95
C GLU A 83 8.91 -11.97 -7.55
N VAL A 84 9.15 -13.28 -7.58
CA VAL A 84 10.29 -13.93 -8.24
C VAL A 84 9.73 -14.97 -9.19
N ALA A 85 10.21 -14.99 -10.43
CA ALA A 85 9.77 -15.91 -11.46
C ALA A 85 10.93 -16.49 -12.26
N HIS A 86 10.72 -17.64 -12.91
CA HIS A 86 11.68 -18.27 -13.81
C HIS A 86 11.71 -17.65 -15.21
N ASP A 87 10.81 -16.70 -15.49
CA ASP A 87 10.67 -16.05 -16.79
C ASP A 87 10.29 -14.58 -16.63
N GLU A 88 10.67 -13.78 -17.63
CA GLU A 88 10.44 -12.33 -17.66
C GLU A 88 8.95 -11.96 -17.76
N GLY A 89 8.11 -12.89 -18.21
CA GLY A 89 6.66 -12.72 -18.28
C GLY A 89 5.94 -12.98 -16.96
N PHE A 90 6.66 -13.35 -15.90
CA PHE A 90 6.12 -13.72 -14.60
C PHE A 90 5.04 -14.83 -14.69
N GLN A 91 5.19 -15.77 -15.62
CA GLN A 91 4.23 -16.86 -15.82
C GLN A 91 4.50 -18.05 -14.89
N ARG A 92 5.77 -18.32 -14.57
CA ARG A 92 6.20 -19.40 -13.67
C ARG A 92 6.82 -18.79 -12.41
N MET A 93 5.96 -18.50 -11.45
CA MET A 93 6.34 -17.95 -10.16
C MET A 93 7.16 -18.95 -9.33
N VAL A 94 8.27 -18.48 -8.77
CA VAL A 94 9.08 -19.17 -7.76
C VAL A 94 8.53 -18.84 -6.38
N GLN A 95 8.36 -17.55 -6.09
CA GLN A 95 7.93 -17.05 -4.79
C GLN A 95 7.28 -15.67 -4.93
N THR A 96 6.39 -15.35 -4.00
CA THR A 96 5.79 -14.03 -3.86
C THR A 96 5.53 -13.72 -2.40
N GLY A 97 5.47 -12.44 -2.05
CA GLY A 97 5.12 -12.00 -0.72
C GLY A 97 4.84 -10.51 -0.67
N SER A 98 4.66 -10.00 0.53
CA SER A 98 4.50 -8.57 0.81
C SER A 98 5.36 -8.18 2.00
N VAL A 99 5.92 -6.98 1.96
CA VAL A 99 6.75 -6.42 3.03
C VAL A 99 6.41 -4.95 3.20
N ASN A 100 6.45 -4.47 4.44
CA ASN A 100 6.23 -3.06 4.72
C ASN A 100 7.55 -2.29 4.56
N ALA A 101 7.57 -1.36 3.62
CA ALA A 101 8.57 -0.30 3.53
C ALA A 101 8.28 0.71 4.63
N VAL A 102 9.08 0.68 5.70
CA VAL A 102 8.84 1.50 6.90
C VAL A 102 9.64 2.82 6.85
N PRO A 103 9.12 3.92 7.44
CA PRO A 103 9.81 5.21 7.46
C PRO A 103 11.20 5.17 8.11
N GLU A 104 11.40 4.31 9.12
CA GLU A 104 12.65 4.16 9.86
C GLU A 104 13.79 3.66 8.96
N LEU A 105 13.45 2.97 7.88
CA LEU A 105 14.39 2.50 6.85
C LEU A 105 14.27 3.33 5.56
N ALA A 106 13.76 4.55 5.68
CA ALA A 106 13.52 5.49 4.59
C ALA A 106 12.73 4.89 3.41
N HIS A 107 11.73 4.07 3.76
CA HIS A 107 10.89 3.31 2.84
C HIS A 107 11.68 2.44 1.85
N SER A 108 12.83 1.92 2.30
CA SER A 108 13.54 0.86 1.60
C SER A 108 12.90 -0.50 1.88
N VAL A 109 13.05 -1.39 0.91
CA VAL A 109 12.62 -2.78 0.94
C VAL A 109 13.85 -3.65 0.82
N HIS A 110 13.95 -4.64 1.71
CA HIS A 110 14.96 -5.70 1.66
C HIS A 110 14.22 -7.01 1.89
N VAL A 111 14.31 -7.92 0.93
CA VAL A 111 13.69 -9.25 1.04
C VAL A 111 14.74 -10.29 0.66
N GLU A 112 14.99 -11.24 1.55
CA GLU A 112 15.72 -12.45 1.19
C GLU A 112 14.72 -13.48 0.66
N VAL A 113 14.96 -13.93 -0.56
CA VAL A 113 14.12 -14.87 -1.31
C VAL A 113 14.92 -16.10 -1.68
#